data_AF-A0A957M943-F1
#
_entry.id   AF-A0A957M943-F1
#
_cell.length_a   1.000
_cell.length_b   1.000
_cell.length_c   1.000
_cell.angle_alpha   90.00
_cell.angle_beta   90.00
_cell.angle_gamma   90.00
#
_symmetry.space_group_name_H-M   'P 1'
#
loop_
_entity.id
_entity.type
_entity.pdbx_description
1 polymer ?
#
loop_
_entity_poly.entity_id
_entity_poly.type
_entity_poly.pdbx_seq_one_letter_code
_entity_poly.pdbx_strand_id
1 'polypeptide(L)' 'MHVSVIATVYNERASIERLLDSLAGQTRRPDEVILCDGGI' A
#
# COMPACT_ATOMS: atom_id res chain seq x y z
N MET A 1 -18.73 5.54 -2.28
CA MET A 1 -18.25 4.18 -2.61
C MET A 1 -17.05 3.89 -1.75
N HIS A 2 -17.00 2.72 -1.13
CA HIS A 2 -15.83 2.25 -0.39
C HIS A 2 -14.74 1.76 -1.37
N VAL A 3 -13.48 2.09 -1.11
CA VAL A 3 -12.33 1.72 -1.96
C VAL A 3 -11.24 1.08 -1.10
N SER A 4 -10.93 -0.17 -1.42
CA SER A 4 -9.78 -0.90 -0.87
C SER A 4 -8.65 -0.93 -1.89
N VAL A 5 -7.42 -0.65 -1.44
CA VAL A 5 -6.19 -0.85 -2.23
C VAL A 5 -5.46 -2.08 -1.71
N ILE A 6 -5.21 -3.05 -2.59
CA ILE A 6 -4.50 -4.29 -2.25
C ILE A 6 -3.17 -4.29 -2.99
N ALA A 7 -2.07 -4.46 -2.25
CA ALA A 7 -0.73 -4.55 -2.81
C ALA A 7 0.04 -5.73 -2.20
N THR A 8 0.67 -6.54 -3.04
CA THR A 8 1.63 -7.57 -2.60
C THR A 8 2.99 -6.94 -2.37
N VAL A 9 3.64 -7.27 -1.26
CA VAL A 9 4.98 -6.77 -0.91
C VAL A 9 5.92 -7.96 -0.68
N TYR A 10 7.16 -7.89 -1.15
CA TYR A 10 8.17 -8.92 -0.88
C TYR A 10 9.56 -8.29 -0.85
N ASN A 11 10.18 -8.26 0.33
CA ASN A 11 11.51 -7.64 0.54
C ASN A 11 11.63 -6.17 0.08
N GLU A 12 10.53 -5.42 0.13
CA GLU A 12 10.42 -4.05 -0.41
C GLU A 12 11.03 -2.96 0.48
N ARG A 13 12.05 -3.28 1.29
CA ARG A 13 12.66 -2.33 2.23
C ARG A 13 13.06 -1.01 1.56
N ALA A 14 13.56 -1.07 0.33
CA ALA A 14 14.02 0.11 -0.41
C ALA A 14 12.89 0.96 -1.02
N SER A 15 11.67 0.41 -1.15
CA SER A 15 10.58 1.04 -1.90
C SER A 15 9.31 1.26 -1.07
N ILE A 16 9.17 0.57 0.07
CA ILE A 16 7.96 0.54 0.88
C ILE A 16 7.57 1.93 1.41
N GLU A 17 8.54 2.75 1.83
CA GLU A 17 8.26 4.12 2.30
C GLU A 17 7.63 4.96 1.19
N ARG A 18 8.18 4.90 -0.03
CA ARG A 18 7.63 5.61 -1.19
C ARG A 18 6.22 5.14 -1.54
N LEU A 19 5.93 3.85 -1.41
CA LEU A 19 4.58 3.31 -1.60
C LEU A 19 3.62 3.90 -0.56
N LEU A 20 3.99 3.86 0.72
CA LEU A 20 3.16 4.37 1.82
C LEU A 20 2.91 5.88 1.69
N ASP A 21 3.95 6.65 1.37
CA ASP A 21 3.85 8.10 1.13
C ASP A 21 2.90 8.40 -0.03
N SER A 22 2.97 7.61 -1.12
CA SER A 22 2.08 7.79 -2.26
C SER A 22 0.61 7.54 -1.91
N LEU A 23 0.32 6.53 -1.08
CA LEU A 23 -1.04 6.18 -0.65
C LEU A 23 -1.59 7.22 0.33
N ALA A 24 -0.77 7.68 1.27
CA ALA A 24 -1.12 8.72 2.22
C ALA A 24 -1.37 10.09 1.54
N GLY A 25 -0.63 10.37 0.46
CA GLY A 25 -0.69 11.60 -0.31
C GLY A 25 -1.81 11.70 -1.35
N GLN A 26 -2.63 10.65 -1.52
CA GLN A 26 -3.73 10.69 -2.50
C GLN A 26 -4.78 11.75 -2.15
N THR A 27 -5.23 12.50 -3.15
CA THR A 27 -6.32 13.49 -3.02
C THR A 27 -7.62 12.87 -2.51
N ARG A 28 -7.84 11.60 -2.87
CA ARG A 28 -8.82 10.71 -2.26
C ARG A 28 -8.08 9.51 -1.67
N ARG A 29 -7.98 9.47 -0.35
CA ARG A 29 -7.35 8.35 0.35
C ARG A 29 -8.20 7.07 0.22
N PRO A 30 -7.58 5.89 0.17
CA PRO A 30 -8.30 4.64 0.30
C PRO A 30 -9.00 4.56 1.66
N ASP A 31 -10.14 3.89 1.71
CA ASP A 31 -10.81 3.57 2.97
C ASP A 31 -10.06 2.44 3.72
N GLU A 32 -9.36 1.59 2.96
CA GLU A 32 -8.57 0.47 3.47
C GLU A 32 -7.35 0.21 2.56
N VAL A 33 -6.23 -0.18 3.18
CA VAL A 33 -5.03 -0.66 2.48
C VAL A 33 -4.66 -2.03 3.04
N ILE A 34 -4.61 -3.04 2.16
CA ILE A 34 -4.18 -4.40 2.51
C ILE A 34 -2.82 -4.64 1.86
N LEU A 35 -1.80 -4.85 2.71
CA LEU A 35 -0.47 -5.26 2.28
C LEU A 35 -0.32 -6.75 2.49
N CYS A 36 -0.26 -7.51 1.39
CA CYS A 36 -0.05 -8.96 1.42
C CYS A 36 1.44 -9.25 1.35
N ASP A 37 2.05 -9.71 2.44
CA ASP A 37 3.43 -10.19 2.41
C ASP A 37 3.53 -11.45 1.52
N GLY A 38 4.43 -11.40 0.55
CA GLY A 38 4.77 -12.50 -0.35
C GLY A 38 5.89 -13.40 0.18
N GLY A 39 6.38 -13.12 1.39
CA GLY A 39 7.29 -14.00 2.11
C GLY A 39 6.66 -15.36 2.44
N ILE A 40 7.50 -16.40 2.50
CA ILE A 40 7.14 -17.76 2.96
C ILE A 40 7.76 -18.06 4.32
#